data_AF-A0A937TNL4-F1
#
_entry.id   AF-A0A937TNL4-F1
#
_cell.length_a   1.000
_cell.length_b   1.000
_cell.length_c   1.000
_cell.angle_alpha   90.00
_cell.angle_beta   90.00
_cell.angle_gamma   90.00
#
_symmetry.space_group_name_H-M   'P 1'
#
loop_
_entity.id
_entity.type
_entity.pdbx_description
1 polymer ?
#
loop_
_entity_poly.entity_id
_entity_poly.type
_entity_poly.pdbx_seq_one_letter_code
_entity_poly.pdbx_strand_id
1 'polypeptide(L)'
;MRSQLSNSELEQTSFSIERQFHVLKHFKTVDEEYVKYLQDNLDYTADEITHQLDVRGSDFYGGFASNPENLWQNLKTTIQEEGIEAIWINGKCEIQVDYAKADFPDGIGEDHLVHISDLPAKLRQSVNTSDWKSLRNLAYSAKPKSTWLVQVILRKMEKSPEVISIFPGTYAPPLPNLELQNEDDYARSLGFWSTHVVLKP
;
A
#
# COMPACT_ATOMS: atom_id res chain seq x y z
N MET A 1 -21.08 -10.97 0.76
CA MET A 1 -20.74 -12.32 1.27
C MET A 1 -19.39 -12.24 1.98
N ARG A 2 -19.29 -12.74 3.21
CA ARG A 2 -18.03 -12.78 3.98
C ARG A 2 -17.49 -14.22 3.99
N SER A 3 -16.22 -14.42 3.69
CA SER A 3 -15.56 -15.73 3.75
C SER A 3 -14.07 -15.58 4.02
N GLN A 4 -13.47 -16.47 4.80
CA GLN A 4 -12.03 -16.50 5.03
C GLN A 4 -11.28 -16.87 3.73
N LEU A 5 -10.12 -16.27 3.50
CA LEU A 5 -9.13 -16.71 2.50
C LEU A 5 -8.47 -18.00 3.00
N SER A 6 -8.60 -19.09 2.24
CA SER A 6 -7.95 -20.36 2.56
C SER A 6 -6.46 -20.35 2.20
N ASN A 7 -5.66 -21.20 2.86
CA ASN A 7 -4.24 -21.36 2.52
C ASN A 7 -4.04 -21.79 1.05
N SER A 8 -4.94 -22.62 0.52
CA SER A 8 -4.89 -23.03 -0.89
C SER A 8 -5.17 -21.86 -1.84
N GLU A 9 -6.11 -20.97 -1.50
CA GLU A 9 -6.36 -19.76 -2.30
C GLU A 9 -5.17 -18.79 -2.22
N LEU A 10 -4.57 -18.64 -1.03
CA LEU A 10 -3.38 -17.80 -0.83
C LEU A 10 -2.20 -18.29 -1.67
N GLU A 11 -1.93 -19.60 -1.69
CA GLU A 11 -0.85 -20.17 -2.52
C GLU A 11 -1.07 -20.02 -4.02
N GLN A 12 -2.33 -20.10 -4.45
CA GLN A 12 -2.70 -19.95 -5.86
C GLN A 12 -2.85 -18.48 -6.29
N THR A 13 -2.70 -17.53 -5.36
CA THR A 13 -2.87 -16.11 -5.65
C THR A 13 -1.81 -15.65 -6.65
N SER A 14 -2.25 -15.15 -7.79
CA SER A 14 -1.38 -14.64 -8.83
C SER A 14 -0.89 -13.24 -8.52
N PHE A 15 0.34 -12.94 -8.95
CA PHE A 15 0.89 -11.60 -8.95
C PHE A 15 1.46 -11.31 -10.33
N SER A 16 0.63 -10.81 -11.24
CA SER A 16 1.03 -10.58 -12.64
C SER A 16 2.14 -9.52 -12.73
N ILE A 17 2.94 -9.55 -13.79
CA ILE A 17 4.05 -8.59 -13.98
C ILE A 17 3.53 -7.14 -14.00
N GLU A 18 2.35 -6.89 -14.57
CA GLU A 18 1.73 -5.56 -14.58
C GLU A 18 1.36 -5.10 -13.16
N ARG A 19 0.90 -6.02 -12.31
CA ARG A 19 0.62 -5.74 -10.89
C ARG A 19 1.89 -5.52 -10.11
N GLN A 20 2.94 -6.30 -10.39
CA GLN A 20 4.24 -6.11 -9.78
C GLN A 20 4.83 -4.74 -10.16
N PHE A 21 4.77 -4.37 -11.44
CA PHE A 21 5.14 -3.04 -11.94
C PHE A 21 4.31 -1.94 -11.26
N HIS A 22 2.99 -2.13 -11.11
CA HIS A 22 2.14 -1.18 -10.39
C HIS A 22 2.62 -0.95 -8.95
N VAL A 23 3.12 -1.98 -8.28
CA VAL A 23 3.59 -1.94 -6.88
C VAL A 23 4.96 -1.27 -6.75
N LEU A 24 5.75 -1.15 -7.82
CA LEU A 24 7.08 -0.51 -7.78
C LEU A 24 7.08 0.93 -7.23
N LYS A 25 5.98 1.67 -7.35
CA LYS A 25 5.79 2.99 -6.72
C LYS A 25 5.90 3.01 -5.19
N HIS A 26 6.02 1.84 -4.57
CA HIS A 26 6.20 1.66 -3.13
C HIS A 26 7.60 1.12 -2.81
N PHE A 27 8.55 1.22 -3.73
CA PHE A 27 9.93 0.77 -3.56
C PHE A 27 10.87 1.94 -3.78
N LYS A 28 11.78 2.19 -2.84
CA LYS A 28 12.86 3.18 -3.04
C LYS A 28 13.87 2.72 -4.10
N THR A 29 14.10 1.42 -4.16
CA THR A 29 15.04 0.76 -5.05
C THR A 29 14.54 -0.64 -5.35
N VAL A 30 14.90 -1.17 -6.51
CA VAL A 30 14.75 -2.59 -6.83
C VAL A 30 16.07 -3.19 -7.29
N ASP A 31 16.22 -4.50 -7.13
CA ASP A 31 17.43 -5.19 -7.58
C ASP A 31 17.55 -5.24 -9.11
N GLU A 32 18.79 -5.31 -9.59
CA GLU A 32 19.11 -5.23 -11.03
C GLU A 32 18.59 -6.45 -11.81
N GLU A 33 18.46 -7.60 -11.16
CA GLU A 33 17.92 -8.82 -11.77
C GLU A 33 16.44 -8.62 -12.10
N TYR A 34 15.68 -8.02 -11.19
CA TYR A 34 14.29 -7.71 -11.40
C TYR A 34 14.06 -6.65 -12.48
N VAL A 35 14.94 -5.63 -12.57
CA VAL A 35 14.89 -4.64 -13.67
C VAL A 35 15.04 -5.33 -15.03
N LYS A 36 15.99 -6.26 -15.16
CA LYS A 36 16.17 -7.05 -16.39
C LYS A 36 14.96 -7.93 -16.68
N TYR A 37 14.41 -8.58 -15.65
CA TYR A 37 13.19 -9.38 -15.79
C TYR A 37 12.02 -8.58 -16.38
N LEU A 38 11.81 -7.33 -15.93
CA LEU A 38 10.77 -6.46 -16.47
C LEU A 38 11.02 -6.04 -17.92
N GLN A 39 12.27 -5.73 -18.25
CA GLN A 39 12.70 -5.39 -19.60
C GLN A 39 12.49 -6.57 -20.56
N ASP A 40 12.82 -7.79 -20.14
CA ASP A 40 12.77 -8.98 -20.99
C ASP A 40 11.35 -9.55 -21.21
N ASN A 41 10.41 -9.30 -20.28
CA ASN A 41 9.08 -9.95 -20.32
C ASN A 41 7.93 -9.04 -20.79
N LEU A 42 8.01 -7.72 -20.57
CA LEU A 42 6.97 -6.76 -20.95
C LEU A 42 7.51 -5.53 -21.69
N ASP A 43 8.78 -5.57 -22.12
CA ASP A 43 9.45 -4.47 -22.83
C ASP A 43 9.41 -3.13 -22.07
N TYR A 44 9.31 -3.17 -20.73
CA TYR A 44 9.35 -1.94 -19.92
C TYR A 44 10.71 -1.28 -20.06
N THR A 45 10.70 -0.01 -20.46
CA THR A 45 11.92 0.78 -20.60
C THR A 45 12.51 1.14 -19.23
N ALA A 46 13.83 1.41 -19.19
CA ALA A 46 14.48 1.90 -17.98
C ALA A 46 13.85 3.20 -17.46
N ASP A 47 13.37 4.06 -18.36
CA ASP A 47 12.69 5.31 -18.02
C ASP A 47 11.33 5.06 -17.38
N GLU A 48 10.54 4.09 -17.88
CA GLU A 48 9.26 3.73 -17.26
C GLU A 48 9.44 3.13 -15.86
N ILE A 49 10.44 2.28 -15.68
CA ILE A 49 10.76 1.70 -14.37
C ILE A 49 11.20 2.80 -13.41
N THR A 50 12.09 3.70 -13.85
CA THR A 50 12.54 4.84 -13.04
C THR A 50 11.39 5.75 -12.69
N HIS A 51 10.53 6.09 -13.66
CA HIS A 51 9.35 6.92 -13.43
C HIS A 51 8.40 6.29 -12.40
N GLN A 52 8.22 4.97 -12.49
CA GLN A 52 7.37 4.24 -11.56
C GLN A 52 7.94 4.24 -10.13
N LEU A 53 9.26 4.11 -9.97
CA LEU A 53 9.95 4.22 -8.67
C LEU A 53 9.93 5.65 -8.12
N ASP A 54 9.95 6.66 -8.99
CA ASP A 54 9.91 8.07 -8.61
C ASP A 54 8.50 8.55 -8.17
N VAL A 55 7.48 7.71 -8.33
CA VAL A 55 6.13 7.99 -7.82
C VAL A 55 6.18 8.08 -6.30
N ARG A 56 6.00 9.30 -5.81
CA ARG A 56 6.06 9.60 -4.37
C ARG A 56 4.92 8.93 -3.61
N GLY A 57 5.25 8.20 -2.55
CA GLY A 57 4.29 7.55 -1.68
C GLY A 57 4.96 6.85 -0.49
N SER A 58 4.20 6.01 0.21
CA SER A 58 4.76 5.13 1.23
C SER A 58 5.64 4.07 0.57
N ASP A 59 6.89 3.95 1.02
CA ASP A 59 7.92 3.14 0.36
C ASP A 59 8.55 2.12 1.31
N PHE A 60 8.83 0.94 0.80
CA PHE A 60 9.60 -0.09 1.49
C PHE A 60 11.08 0.31 1.56
N TYR A 61 11.71 -0.07 2.66
CA TYR A 61 13.16 -0.03 2.74
C TYR A 61 13.77 -1.19 1.97
N GLY A 62 14.87 -0.94 1.27
CA GLY A 62 15.57 -1.97 0.49
C GLY A 62 16.08 -3.14 1.33
N GLY A 63 16.27 -2.94 2.63
CA GLY A 63 16.61 -4.04 3.57
C GLY A 63 15.43 -4.96 3.91
N PHE A 64 14.19 -4.54 3.67
CA PHE A 64 12.99 -5.35 3.89
C PHE A 64 12.53 -6.04 2.60
N ALA A 65 12.51 -5.32 1.47
CA ALA A 65 12.05 -5.84 0.20
C ALA A 65 12.94 -5.39 -0.95
N SER A 66 13.46 -6.33 -1.74
CA SER A 66 14.31 -6.05 -2.90
C SER A 66 13.53 -5.92 -4.21
N ASN A 67 12.39 -6.62 -4.33
CA ASN A 67 11.49 -6.55 -5.46
C ASN A 67 10.08 -7.07 -5.07
N PRO A 68 9.04 -6.83 -5.90
CA PRO A 68 7.67 -7.24 -5.59
C PRO A 68 7.48 -8.75 -5.43
N GLU A 69 8.14 -9.59 -6.23
CA GLU A 69 7.97 -11.04 -6.16
C GLU A 69 8.49 -11.59 -4.82
N ASN A 70 9.70 -11.22 -4.44
CA ASN A 70 10.29 -11.60 -3.14
C ASN A 70 9.44 -11.11 -1.97
N LEU A 71 8.93 -9.87 -2.04
CA LEU A 71 8.01 -9.34 -1.04
C LEU A 71 6.75 -10.21 -0.91
N TRP A 72 6.15 -10.62 -2.03
CA TRP A 72 4.94 -11.43 -2.01
C TRP A 72 5.17 -12.83 -1.44
N GLN A 73 6.28 -13.50 -1.80
CA GLN A 73 6.60 -14.81 -1.24
C GLN A 73 6.81 -14.76 0.29
N ASN A 74 7.49 -13.73 0.79
CA ASN A 74 7.68 -13.52 2.22
C ASN A 74 6.35 -13.23 2.94
N LEU A 75 5.48 -12.41 2.33
CA LEU A 75 4.16 -12.11 2.90
C LEU A 75 3.25 -13.34 2.94
N LYS A 76 3.23 -14.18 1.89
CA LYS A 76 2.46 -15.44 1.92
C LYS A 76 2.89 -16.32 3.09
N THR A 77 4.19 -16.50 3.25
CA THR A 77 4.76 -17.28 4.36
C THR A 77 4.34 -16.70 5.71
N THR A 78 4.51 -15.39 5.90
CA THR A 78 4.15 -14.69 7.14
C THR A 78 2.65 -14.82 7.45
N ILE A 79 1.78 -14.58 6.46
CA ILE A 79 0.32 -14.70 6.61
C ILE A 79 -0.08 -16.11 7.07
N GLN A 80 0.58 -17.14 6.53
CA GLN A 80 0.30 -18.54 6.91
C GLN A 80 0.84 -18.90 8.28
N GLU A 81 2.10 -18.57 8.57
CA GLU A 81 2.78 -18.96 9.81
C GLU A 81 2.20 -18.24 11.02
N GLU A 82 1.85 -16.96 10.88
CA GLU A 82 1.26 -16.17 11.95
C GLU A 82 -0.28 -16.30 12.03
N GLY A 83 -0.91 -16.96 11.06
CA GLY A 83 -2.36 -17.14 11.02
C GLY A 83 -3.13 -15.82 10.89
N ILE A 84 -2.61 -14.90 10.08
CA ILE A 84 -3.19 -13.56 9.90
C ILE A 84 -4.59 -13.66 9.30
N GLU A 85 -5.53 -12.92 9.91
CA GLU A 85 -6.90 -12.87 9.43
C GLU A 85 -6.98 -12.22 8.04
N ALA A 86 -7.68 -12.89 7.12
CA ALA A 86 -7.78 -12.50 5.73
C ALA A 86 -9.19 -12.81 5.23
N ILE A 87 -10.07 -11.82 5.30
CA ILE A 87 -11.50 -12.00 4.99
C ILE A 87 -11.81 -11.39 3.62
N TRP A 88 -12.49 -12.17 2.79
CA TRP A 88 -13.15 -11.70 1.59
C TRP A 88 -14.43 -10.93 1.93
N ILE A 89 -14.51 -9.69 1.47
CA ILE A 89 -15.69 -8.83 1.51
C ILE A 89 -15.97 -8.36 0.09
N ASN A 90 -17.09 -8.79 -0.47
CA ASN A 90 -17.54 -8.39 -1.82
C ASN A 90 -16.46 -8.58 -2.91
N GLY A 91 -15.70 -9.68 -2.82
CA GLY A 91 -14.65 -10.01 -3.80
C GLY A 91 -13.31 -9.29 -3.59
N LYS A 92 -13.17 -8.48 -2.53
CA LYS A 92 -11.91 -7.86 -2.11
C LYS A 92 -11.45 -8.46 -0.78
N CYS A 93 -10.15 -8.67 -0.60
CA CYS A 93 -9.56 -9.01 0.68
C CYS A 93 -8.46 -7.99 0.98
N GLU A 94 -8.52 -7.41 2.18
CA GLU A 94 -7.53 -6.46 2.69
C GLU A 94 -6.85 -7.18 3.84
N ILE A 95 -5.54 -7.41 3.73
CA ILE A 95 -4.75 -8.13 4.72
C ILE A 95 -3.73 -7.16 5.29
N GLN A 96 -3.69 -7.08 6.60
CA GLN A 96 -2.73 -6.27 7.34
C GLN A 96 -1.70 -7.19 7.98
N VAL A 97 -0.41 -6.92 7.75
CA VAL A 97 0.71 -7.66 8.35
C VAL A 97 1.52 -6.70 9.21
N ASP A 98 1.60 -7.01 10.50
CA ASP A 98 2.32 -6.22 11.51
C ASP A 98 3.63 -6.92 11.88
N TYR A 99 4.77 -6.28 11.61
CA TYR A 99 6.08 -6.83 11.94
C TYR A 99 6.57 -6.37 13.33
N ALA A 100 7.24 -7.26 14.05
CA ALA A 100 7.80 -6.90 15.35
C ALA A 100 8.98 -5.93 15.20
N LYS A 101 9.02 -4.91 16.08
CA LYS A 101 10.11 -3.93 16.12
C LYS A 101 11.48 -4.54 16.45
N ALA A 102 11.49 -5.70 17.12
CA ALA A 102 12.73 -6.40 17.46
C ALA A 102 13.43 -6.94 16.20
N ASP A 103 12.67 -7.36 15.19
CA ASP A 103 13.20 -7.93 13.95
C ASP A 103 13.58 -6.83 12.95
N PHE A 104 12.89 -5.69 13.01
CA PHE A 104 13.10 -4.54 12.12
C PHE A 104 13.29 -3.25 12.95
N PRO A 105 14.43 -3.02 13.62
CA PRO A 105 14.61 -1.89 14.54
C PRO A 105 14.38 -0.52 13.88
N ASP A 106 14.70 -0.40 12.58
CA ASP A 106 14.55 0.85 11.81
C ASP A 106 13.18 0.97 11.10
N GLY A 107 12.37 -0.10 11.13
CA GLY A 107 11.14 -0.23 10.35
C GLY A 107 11.33 -1.04 9.05
N ILE A 108 10.21 -1.31 8.38
CA ILE A 108 10.17 -2.01 7.09
C ILE A 108 10.01 -1.04 5.90
N GLY A 109 9.70 0.22 6.20
CA GLY A 109 9.43 1.26 5.22
C GLY A 109 8.99 2.56 5.87
N GLU A 110 8.46 3.46 5.06
CA GLU A 110 7.98 4.78 5.46
C GLU A 110 6.49 4.94 5.17
N ASP A 111 5.73 5.43 6.16
CA ASP A 111 4.36 5.88 5.99
C ASP A 111 4.33 7.39 5.72
N HIS A 112 3.76 7.75 4.58
CA HIS A 112 3.57 9.13 4.14
C HIS A 112 2.21 9.71 4.52
N LEU A 113 1.40 8.97 5.28
CA LEU A 113 0.15 9.45 5.83
C LEU A 113 0.36 9.94 7.27
N VAL A 114 -0.23 11.09 7.57
CA VAL A 114 -0.20 11.67 8.90
C VAL A 114 -1.61 12.01 9.32
N HIS A 115 -1.98 11.60 10.53
CA HIS A 115 -3.24 12.00 11.13
C HIS A 115 -3.17 13.48 11.55
N ILE A 116 -4.27 14.22 11.42
CA ILE A 116 -4.33 15.65 11.73
C ILE A 116 -3.93 16.00 13.18
N SER A 117 -4.10 15.05 14.11
CA SER A 117 -3.67 15.18 15.51
C SER A 117 -2.15 15.28 15.67
N ASP A 118 -1.40 14.82 14.67
CA ASP A 118 0.06 14.77 14.70
C ASP A 118 0.67 15.97 13.97
N LEU A 119 -0.16 16.78 13.31
CA LEU A 119 0.27 18.04 12.71
C LEU A 119 0.67 19.06 13.79
N PRO A 120 1.66 19.92 13.52
CA PRO A 120 1.96 21.07 14.36
C PRO A 120 0.71 21.92 14.64
N ALA A 121 0.58 22.43 15.87
CA ALA A 121 -0.62 23.15 16.31
C ALA A 121 -1.03 24.30 15.37
N LYS A 122 -0.07 25.04 14.83
CA LYS A 122 -0.31 26.14 13.89
C LYS A 122 -0.99 25.66 12.59
N LEU A 123 -0.57 24.53 12.06
CA LEU A 123 -1.17 23.95 10.85
C LEU A 123 -2.54 23.38 11.14
N ARG A 124 -2.69 22.67 12.27
CA ARG A 124 -3.98 22.10 12.70
C ARG A 124 -5.08 23.16 12.83
N GLN A 125 -4.74 24.35 13.32
CA GLN A 125 -5.67 25.48 13.47
C GLN A 125 -6.07 26.11 12.13
N SER A 126 -5.23 26.01 11.09
CA SER A 126 -5.50 26.56 9.76
C SER A 126 -6.24 25.61 8.82
N VAL A 127 -6.37 24.34 9.21
CA VAL A 127 -6.93 23.28 8.38
C VAL A 127 -8.45 23.25 8.53
N ASN A 128 -9.16 23.35 7.40
CA ASN A 128 -10.60 23.11 7.37
C ASN A 128 -10.90 21.61 7.28
N THR A 129 -11.21 20.98 8.40
CA THR A 129 -11.54 19.54 8.46
C THR A 129 -12.91 19.21 7.87
N SER A 130 -13.75 20.19 7.56
CA SER A 130 -15.02 19.96 6.86
C SER A 130 -14.86 19.84 5.34
N ASP A 131 -13.65 20.10 4.83
CA ASP A 131 -13.29 19.95 3.42
C ASP A 131 -12.04 19.07 3.29
N TRP A 132 -12.26 17.78 3.01
CA TRP A 132 -11.17 16.82 2.80
C TRP A 132 -10.23 17.23 1.65
N LYS A 133 -10.69 18.03 0.68
CA LYS A 133 -9.82 18.53 -0.41
C LYS A 133 -8.80 19.53 0.11
N SER A 134 -9.18 20.36 1.07
CA SER A 134 -8.27 21.27 1.76
C SER A 134 -7.17 20.51 2.51
N LEU A 135 -7.54 19.41 3.19
CA LEU A 135 -6.59 18.50 3.86
C LEU A 135 -5.62 17.83 2.86
N ARG A 136 -6.14 17.30 1.76
CA ARG A 136 -5.32 16.69 0.69
C ARG A 136 -4.33 17.70 0.10
N ASN A 137 -4.77 18.93 -0.10
CA ASN A 137 -3.95 19.96 -0.73
C ASN A 137 -2.97 20.63 0.24
N LEU A 138 -3.07 20.35 1.55
CA LEU A 138 -2.17 20.89 2.56
C LEU A 138 -0.72 20.63 2.16
N ALA A 139 0.04 21.70 1.98
CA ALA A 139 1.47 21.62 1.79
C ALA A 139 2.10 21.40 3.17
N TYR A 140 2.22 20.15 3.58
CA TYR A 140 2.91 19.76 4.80
C TYR A 140 4.10 18.89 4.46
N SER A 141 5.29 19.50 4.57
CA SER A 141 6.57 18.81 4.44
C SER A 141 7.08 18.44 5.82
N ALA A 142 7.09 17.14 6.09
CA ALA A 142 7.71 16.54 7.25
C ALA A 142 8.41 15.25 6.81
N LYS A 143 9.35 14.79 7.63
CA LYS A 143 9.95 13.47 7.41
C LYS A 143 8.85 12.40 7.53
N PRO A 144 8.77 11.45 6.57
CA PRO A 144 7.94 10.28 6.72
C PRO A 144 8.25 9.52 8.00
N LYS A 145 7.25 8.82 8.55
CA LYS A 145 7.44 8.01 9.75
C LYS A 145 7.84 6.60 9.34
N SER A 146 8.82 6.00 10.03
CA SER A 146 9.05 4.55 9.90
C SER A 146 7.78 3.78 10.25
N THR A 147 7.49 2.74 9.49
CA THR A 147 6.36 1.84 9.72
C THR A 147 6.83 0.39 9.84
N TRP A 148 5.99 -0.42 10.46
CA TRP A 148 6.11 -1.87 10.60
C TRP A 148 4.91 -2.60 9.98
N LEU A 149 4.10 -1.85 9.25
CA LEU A 149 2.83 -2.30 8.73
C LEU A 149 2.92 -2.52 7.23
N VAL A 150 2.41 -3.65 6.76
CA VAL A 150 2.18 -3.92 5.33
C VAL A 150 0.70 -4.10 5.09
N GLN A 151 0.22 -3.49 4.00
CA GLN A 151 -1.12 -3.72 3.47
C GLN A 151 -1.02 -4.54 2.19
N VAL A 152 -1.79 -5.61 2.11
CA VAL A 152 -1.96 -6.43 0.91
C VAL A 152 -3.42 -6.36 0.48
N ILE A 153 -3.66 -6.02 -0.77
CA ILE A 153 -4.99 -5.96 -1.36
C ILE A 153 -5.12 -7.06 -2.40
N LEU A 154 -6.04 -7.99 -2.18
CA LEU A 154 -6.36 -9.06 -3.11
C LEU A 154 -7.75 -8.86 -3.72
N ARG A 155 -7.95 -9.43 -4.91
CA ARG A 155 -9.26 -9.51 -5.56
C ARG A 155 -9.55 -10.94 -5.98
N LYS A 156 -10.80 -11.39 -5.81
CA LYS A 156 -11.27 -12.65 -6.41
C LYS A 156 -11.34 -12.49 -7.93
N MET A 157 -10.65 -13.37 -8.65
CA MET A 157 -10.81 -13.54 -10.09
C MET A 157 -11.42 -14.91 -10.37
N GLU A 158 -11.76 -15.18 -11.62
CA GLU A 158 -12.41 -16.44 -12.03
C GLU A 158 -11.52 -17.68 -11.79
N LYS A 159 -10.20 -17.55 -11.98
CA LYS A 159 -9.25 -18.67 -11.91
C LYS A 159 -8.58 -18.80 -10.54
N SER A 160 -8.06 -17.70 -10.04
CA SER A 160 -7.42 -17.61 -8.73
C SER A 160 -7.48 -16.16 -8.24
N PRO A 161 -7.28 -15.90 -6.94
CA PRO A 161 -7.14 -14.53 -6.47
C PRO A 161 -5.95 -13.83 -7.12
N GLU A 162 -6.01 -12.51 -7.25
CA GLU A 162 -4.92 -11.69 -7.77
C GLU A 162 -4.49 -10.65 -6.73
N VAL A 163 -3.18 -10.45 -6.58
CA VAL A 163 -2.62 -9.30 -5.86
C VAL A 163 -2.90 -8.03 -6.67
N ILE A 164 -3.66 -7.12 -6.08
CA ILE A 164 -3.98 -5.82 -6.67
C ILE A 164 -2.93 -4.77 -6.31
N SER A 165 -2.48 -4.77 -5.05
CA SER A 165 -1.48 -3.83 -4.55
C SER A 165 -0.90 -4.30 -3.23
N ILE A 166 0.37 -3.96 -2.98
CA ILE A 166 1.07 -4.17 -1.72
C ILE A 166 1.80 -2.86 -1.40
N PHE A 167 1.72 -2.38 -0.16
CA PHE A 167 2.40 -1.15 0.25
C PHE A 167 2.63 -1.09 1.77
N PRO A 168 3.65 -0.35 2.24
CA PRO A 168 3.87 -0.16 3.66
C PRO A 168 2.98 0.96 4.22
N GLY A 169 2.66 0.87 5.51
CA GLY A 169 1.96 1.91 6.26
C GLY A 169 0.44 1.77 6.27
N THR A 170 -0.21 2.88 6.60
CA THR A 170 -1.66 2.94 6.81
C THR A 170 -2.41 2.75 5.50
N TYR A 171 -3.46 1.92 5.51
CA TYR A 171 -4.35 1.78 4.35
C TYR A 171 -5.10 3.09 4.06
N ALA A 172 -4.74 3.76 2.97
CA ALA A 172 -5.52 4.87 2.44
C ALA A 172 -6.61 4.37 1.47
N PRO A 173 -7.90 4.55 1.76
CA PRO A 173 -8.96 4.30 0.79
C PRO A 173 -8.84 5.26 -0.41
N PRO A 174 -9.49 4.96 -1.54
CA PRO A 174 -9.58 5.89 -2.66
C PRO A 174 -10.08 7.26 -2.23
N LEU A 175 -9.74 8.31 -2.97
CA LEU A 175 -10.26 9.64 -2.68
C LEU A 175 -11.80 9.66 -2.80
N PRO A 176 -12.52 10.42 -1.94
CA PRO A 176 -13.98 10.45 -1.97
C PRO A 176 -14.49 10.92 -3.34
N ASN A 177 -15.25 10.08 -4.02
CA ASN A 177 -15.83 10.36 -5.33
C ASN A 177 -17.22 9.72 -5.46
N LEU A 178 -18.27 10.55 -5.42
CA LEU A 178 -19.67 10.14 -5.51
C LEU A 178 -20.04 9.50 -6.85
N GLU A 179 -19.28 9.73 -7.93
CA GLU A 179 -19.56 9.16 -9.25
C GLU A 179 -19.06 7.72 -9.38
N LEU A 180 -18.04 7.35 -8.59
CA LEU A 180 -17.34 6.07 -8.71
C LEU A 180 -17.56 5.13 -7.51
N GLN A 181 -18.13 5.64 -6.41
CA GLN A 181 -18.27 4.92 -5.14
C GLN A 181 -19.75 4.81 -4.75
N ASN A 182 -20.11 3.68 -4.13
CA ASN A 182 -21.37 3.58 -3.40
C ASN A 182 -21.31 4.41 -2.10
N GLU A 183 -22.44 4.57 -1.42
CA GLU A 183 -22.55 5.41 -0.22
C GLU A 183 -21.59 4.98 0.90
N ASP A 184 -21.46 3.68 1.15
CA ASP A 184 -20.59 3.14 2.21
C ASP A 184 -19.11 3.40 1.93
N ASP A 185 -18.67 3.12 0.70
CA ASP A 185 -17.29 3.33 0.26
C ASP A 185 -16.93 4.82 0.24
N TYR A 186 -17.88 5.68 -0.16
CA TYR A 186 -17.74 7.13 -0.10
C TYR A 186 -17.62 7.61 1.34
N ALA A 187 -18.50 7.16 2.24
CA ALA A 187 -18.48 7.55 3.65
C ALA A 187 -17.18 7.11 4.34
N ARG A 188 -16.69 5.89 4.08
CA ARG A 188 -15.39 5.42 4.59
C ARG A 188 -14.25 6.27 4.07
N SER A 189 -14.23 6.54 2.76
CA SER A 189 -13.21 7.39 2.14
C SER A 189 -13.22 8.79 2.74
N LEU A 190 -14.41 9.39 2.87
CA LEU A 190 -14.58 10.72 3.45
C LEU A 190 -14.12 10.76 4.91
N GLY A 191 -14.49 9.79 5.74
CA GLY A 191 -14.06 9.71 7.13
C GLY A 191 -12.53 9.65 7.26
N PHE A 192 -11.87 8.85 6.41
CA PHE A 192 -10.41 8.77 6.39
C PHE A 192 -9.76 10.09 5.94
N TRP A 193 -10.15 10.61 4.77
CA TRP A 193 -9.53 11.80 4.17
C TRP A 193 -9.88 13.11 4.89
N SER A 194 -10.88 13.10 5.78
CA SER A 194 -11.18 14.23 6.67
C SER A 194 -10.28 14.28 7.91
N THR A 195 -9.42 13.27 8.11
CA THR A 195 -8.56 13.14 9.29
C THR A 195 -7.11 12.83 8.96
N HIS A 196 -6.78 12.57 7.69
CA HIS A 196 -5.43 12.24 7.25
C HIS A 196 -4.93 13.19 6.16
N VAL A 197 -3.62 13.45 6.19
CA VAL A 197 -2.90 14.28 5.22
C VAL A 197 -1.78 13.45 4.61
N VAL A 198 -1.53 13.66 3.31
CA VAL A 198 -0.37 13.10 2.62
C VAL A 198 0.83 14.03 2.80
N LEU A 199 1.95 13.50 3.29
CA LEU A 199 3.20 14.24 3.37
C LEU A 199 3.71 14.56 1.97
N LYS A 200 4.08 15.83 1.75
CA LYS A 200 4.73 16.28 0.51
C LYS A 200 6.22 16.45 0.78
N PRO A 201 7.12 15.81 0.01
CA PRO A 201 8.56 16.09 0.13
C PRO A 201 8.86 17.56 -0.11
#